data_AF-A0A9E6A7J4-F1
#
_entry.id   AF-A0A9E6A7J4-F1
#
_cell.length_a   1.000
_cell.length_b   1.000
_cell.length_c   1.000
_cell.angle_alpha   90.00
_cell.angle_beta   90.00
_cell.angle_gamma   90.00
#
_symmetry.space_group_name_H-M   'P 1'
#
loop_
_entity.id
_entity.type
_entity.pdbx_description
1 polymer ?
#
loop_
_entity_poly.entity_id
_entity_poly.type
_entity_poly.pdbx_seq_one_letter_code
_entity_poly.pdbx_strand_id
1 'polypeptide(L)'
;MSETAGTVIKLLLALTSPKASVKYISVAIFLVLSWKYLNSTLSSLGAPKEHLSLIVLLAGLGIGSLIGQAIYVVVESIWSKIESLIEEKKIIHEQNELDQEEKRETDQKNEDFLEKFIKVFEYMPYWKRDALRNLLDKEQRMEKSLEYVDSLKMNEFIIHTTNIDKKTDLYMINPAISEYVKNQWVTEIASNMEEYFSELSADKKELIEVMKCTEEEFSGPISQSCADLVNPLHPCITREAQDESGFYLSFRNPYCSLFSDKSGLVLMDEVYIRHDWIRTEKVSL
;
A
#
# COMPACT_ATOMS: atom_id res chain seq x y z
N MET A 1 -60.13 -54.16 -0.13
CA MET A 1 -59.16 -53.22 -0.73
C MET A 1 -57.77 -53.81 -0.51
N SER A 2 -57.03 -54.04 -1.58
CA SER A 2 -55.84 -54.90 -1.58
C SER A 2 -54.68 -54.28 -0.76
N GLU A 3 -54.14 -55.03 0.20
CA GLU A 3 -52.94 -54.70 0.99
C GLU A 3 -51.72 -54.36 0.10
N THR A 4 -51.73 -54.83 -1.15
CA THR A 4 -50.71 -54.54 -2.16
C THR A 4 -50.72 -53.06 -2.55
N ALA A 5 -51.90 -52.43 -2.67
CA ALA A 5 -51.99 -50.99 -3.00
C ALA A 5 -51.47 -50.11 -1.85
N GLY A 6 -51.72 -50.50 -0.59
CA GLY A 6 -51.17 -49.81 0.58
C GLY A 6 -49.64 -49.93 0.67
N THR A 7 -49.09 -51.07 0.26
CA THR A 7 -47.63 -51.28 0.21
C THR A 7 -46.96 -50.46 -0.90
N VAL A 8 -47.60 -50.36 -2.07
CA VAL A 8 -47.12 -49.51 -3.18
C VAL A 8 -47.12 -48.03 -2.78
N ILE A 9 -48.18 -47.55 -2.11
CA ILE A 9 -48.25 -46.17 -1.61
C ILE A 9 -47.18 -45.91 -0.54
N LYS A 10 -46.93 -46.85 0.37
CA LYS A 10 -45.86 -46.72 1.37
C LYS A 10 -44.46 -46.69 0.74
N LEU A 11 -44.23 -47.47 -0.32
CA LEU A 11 -42.98 -47.41 -1.09
C LEU A 11 -42.81 -46.07 -1.82
N LEU A 12 -43.88 -45.54 -2.42
CA LEU A 12 -43.89 -44.21 -3.05
C LEU A 12 -43.65 -43.08 -2.03
N LEU A 13 -44.23 -43.19 -0.84
CA LEU A 13 -43.98 -42.23 0.25
C LEU A 13 -42.55 -42.36 0.80
N ALA A 14 -41.99 -43.57 0.87
CA ALA A 14 -40.61 -43.77 1.29
C ALA A 14 -39.59 -43.24 0.25
N LEU A 15 -39.97 -43.14 -1.03
CA LEU A 15 -39.17 -42.54 -2.12
C LEU A 15 -39.09 -40.99 -2.07
N THR A 16 -39.70 -40.36 -1.07
CA THR A 16 -39.63 -38.89 -0.89
C THR A 16 -38.28 -38.42 -0.35
N SER A 17 -37.50 -39.30 0.30
CA SER A 17 -36.14 -39.00 0.75
C SER A 17 -35.12 -39.49 -0.29
N PRO A 18 -34.20 -38.63 -0.77
CA PRO A 18 -33.15 -39.02 -1.72
C PRO A 18 -32.34 -40.24 -1.28
N LYS A 19 -32.07 -40.36 0.03
CA LYS A 19 -31.38 -41.50 0.64
C LYS A 19 -32.15 -42.80 0.48
N ALA A 20 -33.45 -42.77 0.74
CA ALA A 20 -34.31 -43.93 0.60
C ALA A 20 -34.45 -44.31 -0.88
N SER A 21 -34.53 -43.33 -1.79
CA SER A 21 -34.64 -43.56 -3.23
C SER A 21 -33.44 -44.27 -3.83
N VAL A 22 -32.22 -43.82 -3.53
CA VAL A 22 -30.99 -44.49 -3.98
C VAL A 22 -30.94 -45.93 -3.48
N LYS A 23 -31.35 -46.18 -2.23
CA LYS A 23 -31.40 -47.53 -1.65
C LYS A 23 -32.43 -48.41 -2.34
N TYR A 24 -33.67 -47.95 -2.52
CA TYR A 24 -34.71 -48.76 -3.13
C TYR A 24 -34.44 -49.05 -4.62
N ILE A 25 -33.87 -48.10 -5.35
CA ILE A 25 -33.42 -48.32 -6.74
C ILE A 25 -32.30 -49.37 -6.77
N SER A 26 -31.31 -49.26 -5.88
CA SER A 26 -30.23 -50.25 -5.78
C SER A 26 -30.77 -51.64 -5.43
N VAL A 27 -31.63 -51.73 -4.42
CA VAL A 27 -32.34 -52.97 -4.05
C VAL A 27 -33.09 -53.58 -5.24
N ALA A 28 -33.82 -52.79 -6.02
CA ALA A 28 -34.53 -53.28 -7.19
C ALA A 28 -33.58 -53.84 -8.26
N ILE A 29 -32.48 -53.15 -8.56
CA ILE A 29 -31.45 -53.59 -9.50
C ILE A 29 -30.80 -54.90 -9.02
N PHE A 30 -30.40 -54.96 -7.75
CA PHE A 30 -29.73 -56.13 -7.19
C PHE A 30 -30.66 -57.32 -6.99
N LEU A 31 -31.97 -57.11 -6.78
CA LEU A 31 -32.96 -58.18 -6.83
C LEU A 31 -33.07 -58.80 -8.22
N VAL A 32 -33.12 -57.98 -9.27
CA VAL A 32 -33.16 -58.46 -10.67
C VAL A 32 -31.86 -59.20 -11.04
N LEU A 33 -30.71 -58.64 -10.66
CA LEU A 33 -29.41 -59.29 -10.90
C LEU A 33 -29.28 -60.60 -10.11
N SER A 34 -29.70 -60.62 -8.85
CA SER A 34 -29.73 -61.84 -8.04
C SER A 34 -30.62 -62.90 -8.68
N TRP A 35 -31.79 -62.51 -9.18
CA TRP A 35 -32.67 -63.45 -9.88
C TRP A 35 -32.06 -64.02 -11.15
N LYS A 36 -31.26 -63.24 -11.88
CA LYS A 36 -30.58 -63.70 -13.11
C LYS A 36 -29.38 -64.61 -12.83
N TYR A 37 -28.54 -64.26 -11.86
CA TYR A 37 -27.26 -64.92 -11.63
C TYR A 37 -27.33 -66.00 -10.54
N LEU A 38 -27.95 -65.71 -9.37
CA LEU A 38 -28.03 -66.68 -8.27
C LEU A 38 -29.01 -67.82 -8.56
N ASN A 39 -30.09 -67.57 -9.32
CA ASN A 39 -31.05 -68.62 -9.66
C ASN A 39 -30.41 -69.74 -10.50
N SER A 40 -29.53 -69.37 -11.45
CA SER A 40 -28.75 -70.31 -12.27
C SER A 40 -27.76 -71.11 -11.42
N THR A 41 -27.01 -70.45 -10.53
CA THR A 41 -26.00 -71.09 -9.69
C THR A 41 -26.60 -71.95 -8.58
N LEU A 42 -27.65 -71.50 -7.88
CA LEU A 42 -28.31 -72.26 -6.82
C LEU A 42 -29.06 -73.49 -7.34
N SER A 43 -29.60 -73.42 -8.56
CA SER A 43 -30.22 -74.58 -9.23
C SER A 43 -29.18 -75.67 -9.53
N SER A 44 -27.94 -75.29 -9.84
CA SER A 44 -26.84 -76.24 -10.07
C SER A 44 -26.30 -76.91 -8.80
N LEU A 45 -26.57 -76.32 -7.63
CA LEU A 45 -26.13 -76.79 -6.30
C LEU A 45 -27.17 -77.70 -5.59
N GLY A 46 -28.30 -78.01 -6.25
CA GLY A 46 -29.28 -78.97 -5.73
C GLY A 46 -30.21 -78.43 -4.63
N ALA A 47 -30.35 -77.10 -4.50
CA ALA A 47 -31.24 -76.50 -3.50
C ALA A 47 -32.73 -76.76 -3.83
N PRO A 48 -33.59 -77.05 -2.83
CA PRO A 48 -35.04 -77.16 -3.02
C PRO A 48 -35.62 -75.85 -3.58
N LYS A 49 -36.46 -75.96 -4.62
CA LYS A 49 -37.02 -74.81 -5.36
C LYS A 49 -37.74 -73.78 -4.47
N GLU A 50 -38.28 -74.23 -3.33
CA GLU A 50 -39.03 -73.42 -2.37
C GLU A 50 -38.12 -72.47 -1.56
N HIS A 51 -36.92 -72.90 -1.19
CA HIS A 51 -35.96 -72.06 -0.45
C HIS A 51 -35.13 -71.15 -1.36
N LEU A 52 -35.04 -71.51 -2.64
CA LEU A 52 -34.25 -70.78 -3.62
C LEU A 52 -34.77 -69.35 -3.84
N SER A 53 -36.09 -69.16 -3.92
CA SER A 53 -36.70 -67.84 -4.07
C SER A 53 -36.44 -66.94 -2.85
N LEU A 54 -36.50 -67.51 -1.64
CA LEU A 54 -36.27 -66.80 -0.39
C LEU A 54 -34.80 -66.38 -0.23
N ILE A 55 -33.86 -67.25 -0.60
CA ILE A 55 -32.42 -66.94 -0.58
C ILE A 55 -32.07 -65.83 -1.57
N VAL A 56 -32.61 -65.90 -2.80
CA VAL A 56 -32.39 -64.87 -3.83
C VAL A 56 -32.95 -63.52 -3.39
N LEU A 57 -34.12 -63.51 -2.73
CA LEU A 57 -34.75 -62.30 -2.22
C LEU A 57 -33.94 -61.67 -1.07
N LEU A 58 -33.48 -62.48 -0.11
CA LEU A 58 -32.64 -62.01 1.00
C LEU A 58 -31.28 -61.49 0.50
N ALA A 59 -30.65 -62.21 -0.45
CA ALA A 59 -29.37 -61.80 -1.03
C ALA A 59 -29.49 -60.48 -1.80
N GLY A 60 -30.53 -60.34 -2.66
CA GLY A 60 -30.76 -59.12 -3.42
C GLY A 60 -31.11 -57.91 -2.55
N LEU A 61 -31.94 -58.10 -1.52
CA LEU A 61 -32.26 -57.04 -0.55
C LEU A 61 -31.03 -56.62 0.26
N GLY A 62 -30.27 -57.58 0.78
CA GLY A 62 -29.08 -57.31 1.60
C GLY A 62 -28.00 -56.59 0.81
N ILE A 63 -27.59 -57.15 -0.33
CA ILE A 63 -26.53 -56.59 -1.18
C ILE A 63 -26.96 -55.24 -1.75
N GLY A 64 -28.19 -55.13 -2.25
CA GLY A 64 -28.70 -53.87 -2.81
C GLY A 64 -28.82 -52.76 -1.77
N SER A 65 -29.21 -53.08 -0.53
CA SER A 65 -29.25 -52.08 0.54
C SER A 65 -27.86 -51.58 0.93
N LEU A 66 -26.87 -52.48 1.00
CA LEU A 66 -25.48 -52.11 1.31
C LEU A 66 -24.87 -51.24 0.20
N ILE A 67 -25.05 -51.63 -1.05
CA ILE A 67 -24.51 -50.89 -2.20
C ILE A 67 -25.24 -49.55 -2.37
N GLY A 68 -26.56 -49.51 -2.19
CA GLY A 68 -27.32 -48.26 -2.18
C GLY A 68 -26.87 -47.28 -1.09
N GLN A 69 -26.56 -47.78 0.11
CA GLN A 69 -25.97 -46.95 1.18
C GLN A 69 -24.57 -46.45 0.81
N ALA A 70 -23.73 -47.29 0.20
CA ALA A 70 -22.38 -46.90 -0.23
C ALA A 70 -22.43 -45.81 -1.30
N ILE A 71 -23.29 -45.96 -2.32
CA ILE A 71 -23.48 -44.96 -3.39
C ILE A 71 -23.93 -43.63 -2.78
N TYR A 72 -24.92 -43.65 -1.88
CA TYR A 72 -25.41 -42.44 -1.24
C TYR A 72 -24.32 -41.70 -0.48
N VAL A 73 -23.51 -42.40 0.33
CA VAL A 73 -22.40 -41.79 1.09
C VAL A 73 -21.36 -41.16 0.16
N VAL A 74 -21.03 -41.82 -0.95
CA VAL A 74 -20.06 -41.28 -1.93
C VAL A 74 -20.62 -40.01 -2.57
N VAL A 75 -21.88 -40.03 -3.02
CA VAL A 75 -22.52 -38.87 -3.65
C VAL A 75 -22.65 -37.72 -2.68
N GLU A 76 -23.08 -37.97 -1.44
CA GLU A 76 -23.18 -36.97 -0.38
C GLU A 76 -21.81 -36.35 -0.07
N SER A 77 -20.75 -37.16 0.00
CA SER A 77 -19.38 -36.67 0.24
C SER A 77 -18.82 -35.84 -0.91
N ILE A 78 -19.20 -36.15 -2.16
CA ILE A 78 -18.82 -35.34 -3.32
C ILE A 78 -19.59 -34.03 -3.30
N TRP A 79 -20.89 -34.08 -3.02
CA TRP A 79 -21.75 -32.92 -2.95
C TRP A 79 -21.30 -31.94 -1.87
N SER A 80 -21.01 -32.43 -0.67
CA SER A 80 -20.53 -31.59 0.44
C SER A 80 -19.20 -30.90 0.11
N LYS A 81 -18.31 -31.57 -0.64
CA LYS A 81 -17.06 -30.96 -1.12
C LYS A 81 -17.29 -29.88 -2.17
N ILE A 82 -18.25 -30.08 -3.06
CA ILE A 82 -18.61 -29.07 -4.07
C ILE A 82 -19.23 -27.86 -3.37
N GLU A 83 -20.15 -28.08 -2.45
CA GLU A 83 -20.79 -27.02 -1.67
C GLU A 83 -19.78 -26.22 -0.86
N SER A 84 -18.82 -26.88 -0.19
CA SER A 84 -17.75 -26.18 0.53
C SER A 84 -16.87 -25.33 -0.40
N LEU A 85 -16.56 -25.81 -1.60
CA LEU A 85 -15.77 -25.06 -2.58
C LEU A 85 -16.53 -23.85 -3.15
N ILE A 86 -17.86 -23.97 -3.31
CA ILE A 86 -18.70 -22.85 -3.76
C ILE A 86 -18.77 -21.79 -2.68
N GLU A 87 -18.97 -22.20 -1.42
CA GLU A 87 -19.04 -21.27 -0.28
C GLU A 87 -17.71 -20.55 -0.06
N GLU A 88 -16.58 -21.27 -0.12
CA GLU A 88 -15.25 -20.69 -0.01
C GLU A 88 -15.00 -19.63 -1.10
N LYS A 89 -15.36 -19.93 -2.35
CA LYS A 89 -15.24 -18.96 -3.46
C LYS A 89 -16.10 -17.73 -3.24
N LYS A 90 -17.30 -17.90 -2.70
CA LYS A 90 -18.21 -16.80 -2.42
C LYS A 90 -17.64 -15.89 -1.33
N ILE A 91 -17.12 -16.46 -0.24
CA ILE A 91 -16.46 -15.70 0.84
C ILE A 91 -15.26 -14.92 0.30
N ILE A 92 -14.40 -15.57 -0.50
CA ILE A 92 -13.23 -14.90 -1.10
C ILE A 92 -13.67 -13.77 -2.03
N HIS A 93 -14.73 -13.97 -2.81
CA HIS A 93 -15.25 -12.95 -3.71
C HIS A 93 -15.79 -11.74 -2.94
N GLU A 94 -16.64 -11.97 -1.93
CA GLU A 94 -17.17 -10.91 -1.07
C GLU A 94 -16.05 -10.15 -0.35
N GLN A 95 -15.03 -10.85 0.15
CA GLN A 95 -13.88 -10.22 0.80
C GLN A 95 -13.07 -9.37 -0.19
N ASN A 96 -12.85 -9.86 -1.41
CA ASN A 96 -12.16 -9.08 -2.44
C ASN A 96 -12.97 -7.84 -2.86
N GLU A 97 -14.29 -7.92 -2.92
CA GLU A 97 -15.15 -6.77 -3.23
C GLU A 97 -15.10 -5.72 -2.11
N LEU A 98 -15.13 -6.14 -0.84
CA LEU A 98 -14.95 -5.26 0.31
C LEU A 98 -13.58 -4.59 0.29
N ASP A 99 -12.50 -5.35 0.06
CA ASP A 99 -11.14 -4.81 -0.02
C ASP A 99 -10.97 -3.82 -1.18
N GLN A 100 -11.67 -4.04 -2.30
CA GLN A 100 -11.67 -3.13 -3.44
C GLN A 100 -12.44 -1.84 -3.14
N GLU A 101 -13.58 -1.94 -2.47
CA GLU A 101 -14.37 -0.77 -2.09
C GLU A 101 -13.64 0.07 -1.05
N GLU A 102 -13.04 -0.55 -0.03
CA GLU A 102 -12.21 0.15 0.96
C GLU A 102 -11.02 0.87 0.33
N LYS A 103 -10.37 0.23 -0.66
CA LYS A 103 -9.31 0.89 -1.44
C LYS A 103 -9.83 2.08 -2.21
N ARG A 104 -10.95 1.94 -2.93
CA ARG A 104 -11.56 3.06 -3.67
C ARG A 104 -11.94 4.22 -2.76
N GLU A 105 -12.54 3.94 -1.61
CA GLU A 105 -12.87 4.97 -0.62
C GLU A 105 -11.62 5.67 -0.09
N THR A 106 -10.55 4.91 0.15
CA THR A 106 -9.27 5.46 0.62
C THR A 106 -8.60 6.31 -0.46
N ASP A 107 -8.58 5.83 -1.70
CA ASP A 107 -8.02 6.55 -2.85
C ASP A 107 -8.79 7.85 -3.09
N GLN A 108 -10.13 7.83 -3.03
CA GLN A 108 -10.95 9.03 -3.16
C GLN A 108 -10.67 10.04 -2.04
N LYS A 109 -10.55 9.58 -0.79
CA LYS A 109 -10.18 10.45 0.35
C LYS A 109 -8.80 11.07 0.16
N ASN A 110 -7.84 10.29 -0.33
CA ASN A 110 -6.48 10.76 -0.61
C ASN A 110 -6.46 11.79 -1.74
N GLU A 111 -7.26 11.59 -2.80
CA GLU A 111 -7.42 12.55 -3.89
C GLU A 111 -8.04 13.87 -3.39
N ASP A 112 -9.14 13.80 -2.64
CA ASP A 112 -9.79 14.98 -2.06
C ASP A 112 -8.86 15.74 -1.10
N PHE A 113 -8.05 15.01 -0.33
CA PHE A 113 -7.05 15.56 0.56
C PHE A 113 -5.93 16.25 -0.22
N LEU A 114 -5.40 15.59 -1.25
CA LEU A 114 -4.37 16.12 -2.12
C LEU A 114 -4.85 17.41 -2.81
N GLU A 115 -6.08 17.45 -3.32
CA GLU A 115 -6.62 18.65 -3.97
C GLU A 115 -6.67 19.84 -3.00
N LYS A 116 -7.08 19.61 -1.75
CA LYS A 116 -7.08 20.64 -0.70
C LYS A 116 -5.66 21.07 -0.36
N PHE A 117 -4.74 20.12 -0.24
CA PHE A 117 -3.33 20.38 0.03
C PHE A 117 -2.72 21.28 -1.04
N ILE A 118 -2.93 20.97 -2.32
CA ILE A 118 -2.40 21.75 -3.45
C ILE A 118 -2.82 23.23 -3.35
N LYS A 119 -4.09 23.49 -3.06
CA LYS A 119 -4.62 24.86 -2.89
C LYS A 119 -3.95 25.63 -1.75
N VAL A 120 -3.59 24.95 -0.67
CA VAL A 120 -2.95 25.57 0.50
C VAL A 120 -1.43 25.69 0.31
N PHE A 121 -0.82 24.74 -0.39
CA PHE A 121 0.63 24.64 -0.55
C PHE A 121 1.23 25.88 -1.23
N GLU A 122 0.54 26.44 -2.22
CA GLU A 122 0.97 27.66 -2.93
C GLU A 122 1.13 28.86 -2.00
N TYR A 123 0.23 29.01 -1.02
CA TYR A 123 0.25 30.11 -0.06
C TYR A 123 1.05 29.80 1.21
N MET A 124 1.67 28.62 1.27
CA MET A 124 2.39 28.17 2.44
C MET A 124 3.72 28.95 2.58
N PRO A 125 4.03 29.48 3.78
CA PRO A 125 5.31 30.11 4.03
C PRO A 125 6.49 29.20 3.71
N TYR A 126 7.61 29.78 3.29
CA TYR A 126 8.78 29.03 2.85
C TYR A 126 9.23 28.00 3.89
N TRP A 127 9.35 28.36 5.17
CA TRP A 127 9.81 27.45 6.23
C TRP A 127 8.92 26.23 6.45
N LYS A 128 7.61 26.33 6.20
CA LYS A 128 6.69 25.18 6.26
C LYS A 128 6.89 24.26 5.04
N ARG A 129 7.08 24.84 3.85
CA ARG A 129 7.43 24.07 2.65
C ARG A 129 8.78 23.38 2.83
N ASP A 130 9.75 24.07 3.42
CA ASP A 130 11.07 23.54 3.75
C ASP A 130 11.00 22.37 4.73
N ALA A 131 10.19 22.49 5.79
CA ALA A 131 9.93 21.39 6.71
C ALA A 131 9.35 20.15 6.00
N LEU A 132 8.43 20.33 5.04
CA LEU A 132 7.89 19.24 4.23
C LEU A 132 8.94 18.62 3.28
N ARG A 133 9.80 19.43 2.67
CA ARG A 133 10.90 18.96 1.81
C ARG A 133 11.89 18.11 2.60
N ASN A 134 12.26 18.54 3.81
CA ASN A 134 13.17 17.81 4.70
C ASN A 134 12.60 16.45 5.15
N LEU A 135 11.28 16.28 5.10
CA LEU A 135 10.58 15.03 5.42
C LEU A 135 10.49 14.05 4.24
N LEU A 136 10.87 14.44 3.02
CA LEU A 136 10.82 13.58 1.84
C LEU A 136 11.82 12.42 1.91
N ASP A 137 13.01 12.68 2.47
CA ASP A 137 14.09 11.70 2.48
C ASP A 137 13.98 10.70 3.64
N LYS A 138 13.53 11.19 4.80
CA LYS A 138 13.46 10.41 6.05
C LYS A 138 12.56 11.09 7.08
N GLU A 139 12.23 10.31 8.12
CA GLU A 139 11.62 10.86 9.32
C GLU A 139 12.54 11.91 9.96
N GLN A 140 11.94 13.01 10.42
CA GLN A 140 12.69 14.10 11.04
C GLN A 140 12.23 14.29 12.48
N ARG A 141 13.22 14.57 13.34
CA ARG A 141 12.98 15.00 14.71
C ARG A 141 12.54 16.46 14.69
N MET A 142 11.35 16.75 15.23
CA MET A 142 10.84 18.12 15.35
C MET A 142 10.40 18.39 16.79
N GLU A 143 10.55 19.64 17.23
CA GLU A 143 10.09 20.08 18.55
C GLU A 143 8.58 20.33 18.53
N LYS A 144 7.87 19.73 19.51
CA LYS A 144 6.41 19.77 19.63
C LYS A 144 5.85 21.17 19.79
N SER A 145 6.57 22.04 20.51
CA SER A 145 6.09 23.38 20.85
C SER A 145 6.23 24.39 19.72
N LEU A 146 6.76 23.98 18.56
CA LEU A 146 6.88 24.86 17.41
C LEU A 146 5.53 24.97 16.70
N GLU A 147 5.00 26.19 16.61
CA GLU A 147 3.68 26.48 16.03
C GLU A 147 3.52 25.91 14.60
N TYR A 148 4.59 25.94 13.80
CA TYR A 148 4.53 25.42 12.44
C TYR A 148 4.38 23.89 12.42
N VAL A 149 4.98 23.17 13.38
CA VAL A 149 4.87 21.70 13.51
C VAL A 149 3.45 21.34 13.90
N ASP A 150 2.89 22.03 14.89
CA ASP A 150 1.50 21.86 15.30
C ASP A 150 0.53 22.13 14.15
N SER A 151 0.76 23.19 13.37
CA SER A 151 -0.04 23.50 12.19
C SER A 151 0.04 22.41 11.11
N LEU A 152 1.23 21.90 10.80
CA LEU A 152 1.40 20.82 9.81
C LEU A 152 0.73 19.53 10.27
N LYS A 153 0.82 19.22 11.57
CA LYS A 153 0.19 18.05 12.19
C LYS A 153 -1.33 18.16 12.23
N MET A 154 -1.87 19.31 12.62
CA MET A 154 -3.32 19.55 12.69
C MET A 154 -4.01 19.42 11.33
N ASN A 155 -3.30 19.76 10.25
CA ASN A 155 -3.79 19.59 8.88
C ASN A 155 -3.44 18.23 8.28
N GLU A 156 -2.89 17.30 9.06
CA GLU A 156 -2.52 15.95 8.63
C GLU A 156 -1.48 15.91 7.50
N PHE A 157 -0.75 17.00 7.27
CA PHE A 157 0.33 17.05 6.27
C PHE A 157 1.57 16.26 6.72
N ILE A 158 1.74 16.14 8.03
CA ILE A 158 2.76 15.30 8.66
C ILE A 158 2.10 14.33 9.64
N ILE A 159 2.64 13.14 9.73
CA ILE A 159 2.18 12.05 10.59
C ILE A 159 3.19 11.87 11.71
N HIS A 160 2.73 11.93 12.94
CA HIS A 160 3.53 11.59 14.12
C HIS A 160 3.80 10.09 14.13
N THR A 161 5.07 9.69 14.19
CA THR A 161 5.48 8.29 14.19
C THR A 161 5.82 7.82 15.60
N THR A 162 6.77 8.49 16.25
CA THR A 162 7.33 8.04 17.53
C THR A 162 7.66 9.22 18.45
N ASN A 163 7.42 9.04 19.75
CA ASN A 163 7.90 9.97 20.76
C ASN A 163 9.38 9.72 21.09
N ILE A 164 10.23 10.74 20.94
CA ILE A 164 11.65 10.64 21.35
C ILE A 164 11.80 11.04 22.81
N ASP A 165 11.31 12.22 23.16
CA ASP A 165 11.38 12.76 24.52
C ASP A 165 10.18 13.68 24.84
N LYS A 166 10.25 14.37 25.98
CA LYS A 166 9.17 15.28 26.41
C LYS A 166 8.94 16.45 25.44
N LYS A 167 9.95 16.86 24.68
CA LYS A 167 9.93 18.06 23.83
C LYS A 167 9.89 17.75 22.34
N THR A 168 10.35 16.58 21.91
CA THR A 168 10.57 16.25 20.50
C THR A 168 9.95 14.91 20.12
N ASP A 169 9.44 14.86 18.90
CA ASP A 169 8.86 13.68 18.26
C ASP A 169 9.49 13.45 16.88
N LEU A 170 9.34 12.24 16.37
CA LEU A 170 9.57 11.91 14.97
C LEU A 170 8.28 12.08 14.17
N TYR A 171 8.45 12.69 13.00
CA TYR A 171 7.38 12.87 12.04
C TYR A 171 7.81 12.36 10.67
N MET A 172 6.84 11.92 9.88
CA MET A 172 6.98 11.66 8.45
C MET A 172 6.01 12.54 7.66
N ILE A 173 6.29 12.80 6.39
CA ILE A 173 5.32 13.42 5.49
C ILE A 173 4.14 12.46 5.25
N ASN A 174 2.93 12.99 5.11
CA ASN A 174 1.78 12.17 4.74
C ASN A 174 1.99 11.59 3.32
N PRO A 175 1.91 10.25 3.13
CA PRO A 175 2.12 9.61 1.84
C PRO A 175 1.25 10.16 0.71
N ALA A 176 0.01 10.59 1.01
CA ALA A 176 -0.93 11.12 0.01
C ALA A 176 -0.44 12.42 -0.68
N ILE A 177 0.46 13.18 -0.03
CA ILE A 177 1.00 14.43 -0.58
C ILE A 177 2.49 14.33 -0.94
N SER A 178 3.17 13.25 -0.53
CA SER A 178 4.61 13.11 -0.65
C SER A 178 5.10 13.23 -2.09
N GLU A 179 4.40 12.59 -3.04
CA GLU A 179 4.77 12.63 -4.45
C GLU A 179 4.64 14.03 -5.03
N TYR A 180 3.55 14.75 -4.71
CA TYR A 180 3.36 16.12 -5.16
C TYR A 180 4.45 17.05 -4.62
N VAL A 181 4.77 16.98 -3.32
CA VAL A 181 5.82 17.81 -2.71
C VAL A 181 7.18 17.52 -3.35
N LYS A 182 7.48 16.23 -3.62
CA LYS A 182 8.70 15.82 -4.32
C LYS A 182 8.77 16.41 -5.73
N ASN A 183 7.71 16.30 -6.51
CA ASN A 183 7.67 16.80 -7.89
C ASN A 183 7.79 18.32 -7.94
N GLN A 184 7.06 19.04 -7.07
CA GLN A 184 7.21 20.49 -6.92
C GLN A 184 8.64 20.87 -6.54
N TRP A 185 9.26 20.15 -5.62
CA TRP A 185 10.62 20.43 -5.19
C TRP A 185 11.65 20.23 -6.31
N VAL A 186 11.52 19.15 -7.09
CA VAL A 186 12.38 18.92 -8.27
C VAL A 186 12.21 20.04 -9.30
N THR A 187 10.99 20.49 -9.56
CA THR A 187 10.73 21.61 -10.48
C THR A 187 11.33 22.91 -9.96
N GLU A 188 11.19 23.22 -8.67
CA GLU A 188 11.75 24.40 -8.03
C GLU A 188 13.29 24.38 -8.09
N ILE A 189 13.92 23.24 -7.81
CA ILE A 189 15.37 23.06 -7.97
C ILE A 189 15.80 23.37 -9.40
N ALA A 190 15.15 22.77 -10.39
CA ALA A 190 15.50 22.97 -11.79
C ALA A 190 15.38 24.45 -12.21
N SER A 191 14.29 25.10 -11.83
CA SER A 191 14.05 26.53 -12.08
C SER A 191 15.11 27.40 -11.42
N ASN A 192 15.42 27.17 -10.14
CA ASN A 192 16.41 27.96 -9.40
C ASN A 192 17.83 27.79 -9.97
N MET A 193 18.18 26.56 -10.39
CA MET A 193 19.45 26.29 -11.07
C MET A 193 19.51 27.00 -12.44
N GLU A 194 18.44 26.94 -13.22
CA GLU A 194 18.38 27.62 -14.52
C GLU A 194 18.49 29.14 -14.35
N GLU A 195 17.74 29.74 -13.41
CA GLU A 195 17.78 31.17 -13.11
C GLU A 195 19.17 31.62 -12.63
N TYR A 196 19.83 30.81 -11.79
CA TYR A 196 21.16 31.16 -11.32
C TYR A 196 22.17 31.18 -12.48
N PHE A 197 22.19 30.14 -13.32
CA PHE A 197 23.22 29.94 -14.34
C PHE A 197 22.91 30.54 -15.72
N SER A 198 21.67 30.93 -16.01
CA SER A 198 21.29 31.55 -17.30
C SER A 198 21.97 32.91 -17.52
N GLU A 199 22.07 33.71 -16.45
CA GLU A 199 22.74 35.01 -16.45
C GLU A 199 23.75 35.06 -15.30
N LEU A 200 24.98 34.63 -15.58
CA LEU A 200 26.08 34.62 -14.61
C LEU A 200 26.67 36.04 -14.44
N SER A 201 25.98 36.88 -13.67
CA SER A 201 26.42 38.23 -13.30
C SER A 201 27.77 38.21 -12.58
N ALA A 202 28.43 39.37 -12.48
CA ALA A 202 29.68 39.50 -11.73
C ALA A 202 29.51 39.06 -10.26
N ASP A 203 28.41 39.45 -9.63
CA ASP A 203 28.11 39.09 -8.23
C ASP A 203 27.89 37.59 -8.05
N LYS A 204 27.15 36.93 -8.97
CA LYS A 204 26.94 35.48 -8.94
C LYS A 204 28.25 34.69 -9.12
N LYS A 205 29.17 35.21 -9.96
CA LYS A 205 30.50 34.63 -10.13
C LYS A 205 31.34 34.80 -8.87
N GLU A 206 31.34 36.00 -8.30
CA GLU A 206 32.05 36.28 -7.05
C GLU A 206 31.54 35.37 -5.93
N LEU A 207 30.22 35.17 -5.81
CA LEU A 207 29.64 34.26 -4.84
C LEU A 207 30.13 32.82 -5.03
N ILE A 208 30.20 32.31 -6.28
CA ILE A 208 30.77 30.98 -6.55
C ILE A 208 32.24 30.92 -6.12
N GLU A 209 33.05 31.95 -6.42
CA GLU A 209 34.46 31.96 -6.03
C GLU A 209 34.64 31.97 -4.51
N VAL A 210 33.81 32.71 -3.77
CA VAL A 210 33.78 32.69 -2.30
C VAL A 210 33.48 31.29 -1.79
N MET A 211 32.46 30.64 -2.37
CA MET A 211 32.04 29.29 -1.97
C MET A 211 33.03 28.17 -2.36
N LYS A 212 34.14 28.45 -3.06
CA LYS A 212 35.23 27.47 -3.27
C LYS A 212 36.18 27.38 -2.09
N CYS A 213 36.31 28.46 -1.33
CA CYS A 213 37.32 28.58 -0.30
C CYS A 213 36.81 27.96 1.00
N THR A 214 37.71 27.33 1.74
CA THR A 214 37.46 27.04 3.15
C THR A 214 37.53 28.33 3.99
N GLU A 215 37.00 28.28 5.21
CA GLU A 215 37.05 29.41 6.16
C GLU A 215 38.48 29.92 6.41
N GLU A 216 39.46 29.02 6.41
CA GLU A 216 40.88 29.36 6.63
C GLU A 216 41.54 30.01 5.40
N GLU A 217 41.02 29.73 4.20
CA GLU A 217 41.58 30.19 2.93
C GLU A 217 40.98 31.51 2.47
N PHE A 218 39.70 31.76 2.80
CA PHE A 218 39.05 33.01 2.42
C PHE A 218 39.43 34.15 3.37
N SER A 219 39.98 35.24 2.82
CA SER A 219 40.36 36.44 3.58
C SER A 219 39.76 37.73 3.03
N GLY A 220 38.71 37.60 2.20
CA GLY A 220 38.08 38.72 1.53
C GLY A 220 38.97 39.40 0.48
N PRO A 221 38.53 40.55 -0.06
CA PRO A 221 37.24 41.19 0.17
C PRO A 221 36.13 40.75 -0.81
N ILE A 222 34.87 40.75 -0.36
CA ILE A 222 33.68 40.60 -1.23
C ILE A 222 33.02 41.95 -1.53
N SER A 223 32.35 42.08 -2.67
CA SER A 223 31.50 43.24 -2.96
C SER A 223 30.26 43.31 -2.06
N GLN A 224 29.76 44.52 -1.79
CA GLN A 224 28.47 44.71 -1.10
C GLN A 224 27.31 44.11 -1.91
N SER A 225 27.34 44.21 -3.25
CA SER A 225 26.34 43.61 -4.13
C SER A 225 26.27 42.09 -4.01
N CYS A 226 27.42 41.41 -3.92
CA CYS A 226 27.48 39.97 -3.65
C CYS A 226 26.91 39.62 -2.25
N ALA A 227 27.28 40.40 -1.22
CA ALA A 227 26.72 40.22 0.13
C ALA A 227 25.20 40.47 0.19
N ASP A 228 24.69 41.39 -0.62
CA ASP A 228 23.27 41.73 -0.71
C ASP A 228 22.48 40.74 -1.57
N LEU A 229 23.11 40.03 -2.52
CA LEU A 229 22.47 39.02 -3.36
C LEU A 229 21.78 37.90 -2.54
N VAL A 230 22.32 37.63 -1.36
CA VAL A 230 21.87 36.59 -0.43
C VAL A 230 21.03 37.12 0.72
N ASN A 231 20.70 38.43 0.72
CA ASN A 231 19.96 39.12 1.77
C ASN A 231 18.62 39.68 1.24
N PRO A 232 17.48 39.49 1.91
CA PRO A 232 17.26 38.65 3.10
C PRO A 232 17.01 37.17 2.76
N LEU A 233 16.79 36.83 1.49
CA LEU A 233 16.44 35.48 1.07
C LEU A 233 16.92 35.20 -0.35
N HIS A 234 17.81 34.23 -0.52
CA HIS A 234 18.17 33.66 -1.82
C HIS A 234 17.70 32.18 -1.92
N PRO A 235 17.20 31.73 -3.09
CA PRO A 235 16.60 30.39 -3.21
C PRO A 235 17.58 29.24 -2.99
N CYS A 236 18.85 29.42 -3.35
CA CYS A 236 19.87 28.36 -3.31
C CYS A 236 20.84 28.47 -2.13
N ILE A 237 21.01 29.67 -1.59
CA ILE A 237 22.05 30.03 -0.62
C ILE A 237 21.37 30.84 0.48
N THR A 238 21.78 30.64 1.72
CA THR A 238 21.20 31.32 2.87
C THR A 238 22.29 31.98 3.71
N ARG A 239 21.90 33.05 4.38
CA ARG A 239 22.73 33.75 5.35
C ARG A 239 22.32 33.30 6.75
N GLU A 240 23.25 32.73 7.50
CA GLU A 240 23.01 32.12 8.80
C GLU A 240 23.90 32.73 9.89
N ALA A 241 23.49 32.56 11.15
CA ALA A 241 24.25 32.90 12.35
C ALA A 241 24.94 34.28 12.31
N GLN A 242 24.20 35.31 11.88
CA GLN A 242 24.72 36.67 11.85
C GLN A 242 25.02 37.17 13.27
N ASP A 243 26.26 37.61 13.48
CA ASP A 243 26.73 38.19 14.73
C ASP A 243 27.37 39.58 14.50
N GLU A 244 28.03 40.12 15.53
CA GLU A 244 28.71 41.41 15.47
C GLU A 244 29.93 41.41 14.53
N SER A 245 30.48 40.24 14.22
CA SER A 245 31.72 40.06 13.47
C SER A 245 31.48 39.65 12.01
N GLY A 246 30.36 38.99 11.70
CA GLY A 246 30.09 38.45 10.38
C GLY A 246 28.80 37.64 10.27
N PHE A 247 28.82 36.69 9.33
CA PHE A 247 27.74 35.73 9.07
C PHE A 247 28.26 34.54 8.26
N TYR A 248 27.55 33.41 8.32
CA TYR A 248 27.80 32.27 7.44
C TYR A 248 26.98 32.38 6.16
N LEU A 249 27.59 32.00 5.04
CA LEU A 249 26.90 31.68 3.79
C LEU A 249 26.88 30.18 3.62
N SER A 250 25.68 29.62 3.50
CA SER A 250 25.51 28.17 3.40
C SER A 250 24.61 27.82 2.20
N PHE A 251 24.99 26.80 1.45
CA PHE A 251 24.10 26.22 0.45
C PHE A 251 22.92 25.54 1.13
N ARG A 252 21.72 25.79 0.62
CA ARG A 252 20.55 24.98 1.00
C ARG A 252 20.70 23.60 0.35
N ASN A 253 20.32 22.54 1.04
CA ASN A 253 20.31 21.20 0.45
C ASN A 253 19.24 21.14 -0.67
N PRO A 254 19.53 20.63 -1.90
CA PRO A 254 20.76 19.96 -2.37
C PRO A 254 21.68 20.83 -3.25
N TYR A 255 21.62 22.15 -3.14
CA TYR A 255 22.26 23.05 -4.11
C TYR A 255 23.79 22.98 -4.14
N CYS A 256 24.48 22.67 -3.04
CA CYS A 256 25.95 22.57 -3.07
C CYS A 256 26.42 21.53 -4.11
N SER A 257 25.92 20.30 -4.01
CA SER A 257 26.27 19.24 -4.96
C SER A 257 25.83 19.58 -6.39
N LEU A 258 24.65 20.17 -6.56
CA LEU A 258 24.16 20.56 -7.89
C LEU A 258 25.00 21.68 -8.53
N PHE A 259 25.43 22.66 -7.74
CA PHE A 259 26.33 23.72 -8.21
C PHE A 259 27.71 23.16 -8.55
N SER A 260 28.25 22.25 -7.72
CA SER A 260 29.50 21.55 -8.00
C SER A 260 29.45 20.77 -9.30
N ASP A 261 28.39 19.98 -9.51
CA ASP A 261 28.20 19.20 -10.74
C ASP A 261 28.06 20.09 -11.97
N LYS A 262 27.28 21.19 -11.86
CA LYS A 262 27.02 22.09 -12.98
C LYS A 262 28.25 22.91 -13.38
N SER A 263 29.05 23.33 -12.40
CA SER A 263 30.20 24.20 -12.58
C SER A 263 31.52 23.44 -12.79
N GLY A 264 31.59 22.17 -12.39
CA GLY A 264 32.81 21.37 -12.37
C GLY A 264 33.79 21.76 -11.25
N LEU A 265 33.30 22.45 -10.22
CA LEU A 265 34.09 22.99 -9.11
C LEU A 265 33.79 22.23 -7.83
N VAL A 266 34.81 22.07 -6.97
CA VAL A 266 34.59 21.60 -5.59
C VAL A 266 34.18 22.83 -4.78
N LEU A 267 32.94 22.83 -4.31
CA LEU A 267 32.38 23.91 -3.51
C LEU A 267 32.24 23.44 -2.06
N MET A 268 32.36 24.40 -1.15
CA MET A 268 32.12 24.19 0.28
C MET A 268 30.64 24.42 0.58
N ASP A 269 30.08 23.60 1.48
CA ASP A 269 28.69 23.74 1.92
C ASP A 269 28.45 25.07 2.64
N GLU A 270 29.46 25.55 3.38
CA GLU A 270 29.39 26.78 4.17
C GLU A 270 30.72 27.55 4.18
N VAL A 271 30.65 28.89 4.23
CA VAL A 271 31.80 29.79 4.37
C VAL A 271 31.45 30.96 5.29
N TYR A 272 32.33 31.28 6.24
CA TYR A 272 32.16 32.44 7.11
C TYR A 272 32.65 33.74 6.44
N ILE A 273 31.85 34.81 6.53
CA ILE A 273 32.16 36.11 5.97
C ILE A 273 32.14 37.16 7.07
N ARG A 274 33.30 37.80 7.29
CA ARG A 274 33.41 38.91 8.24
C ARG A 274 32.86 40.21 7.65
N HIS A 275 32.24 41.04 8.47
CA HIS A 275 31.68 42.32 8.02
C HIS A 275 32.77 43.28 7.49
N ASP A 276 33.99 43.21 8.03
CA ASP A 276 35.12 44.03 7.58
C ASP A 276 35.71 43.57 6.23
N TRP A 277 35.29 42.41 5.71
CA TRP A 277 35.65 41.93 4.37
C TRP A 277 34.73 42.48 3.26
N ILE A 278 33.65 43.17 3.62
CA ILE A 278 32.68 43.68 2.65
C ILE A 278 33.10 45.06 2.16
N ARG A 279 33.35 45.17 0.86
CA ARG A 279 33.65 46.45 0.19
C ARG A 279 32.37 47.24 -0.01
N THR A 280 32.18 48.28 0.79
CA THR A 280 31.24 49.35 0.44
C THR A 280 31.76 50.09 -0.80
N GLU A 281 31.05 49.96 -1.92
CA GLU A 281 31.28 50.81 -3.07
C GLU A 281 31.08 52.27 -2.66
N LYS A 282 32.14 53.08 -2.72
CA LYS A 282 31.98 54.52 -2.62
C LYS A 282 31.21 54.95 -3.87
N VAL A 283 29.94 55.29 -3.68
CA VAL A 283 29.15 56.00 -4.67
C VAL A 283 29.88 57.31 -4.95
N SER A 284 30.59 57.37 -6.08
CA SER A 284 31.13 58.62 -6.60
C SER A 284 29.91 59.44 -7.05
N LEU A 285 29.52 60.42 -6.22
CA LEU A 285 28.54 61.45 -6.59
C LEU A 285 29.10 62.35 -7.69
#